data_AF-A0A7V2DE87-F1
#
_entry.id   AF-A0A7V2DE87-F1
#
_cell.length_a   1.000
_cell.length_b   1.000
_cell.length_c   1.000
_cell.angle_alpha   90.00
_cell.angle_beta   90.00
_cell.angle_gamma   90.00
#
_symmetry.space_group_name_H-M   'P 1'
#
loop_
_entity.id
_entity.type
_entity.pdbx_description
1 polymer ?
#
loop_
_entity_poly.entity_id
_entity_poly.type
_entity_poly.pdbx_seq_one_letter_code
_entity_poly.pdbx_strand_id
1 'polypeptide(L)'
;MTVMVTVYSFAFHILMAVEGRSYSLVTGFYWTLTVMTTLGFGDITFNSDVGRAFSVLVLLSGVVFFLTLLPFTFIKFFYAPWIEAEARSRAPRELPLDTKGHVIITNYNPVTAALIEKLKDHQESYVLIEEDFRHALELYDTGICVAVGNIDDPE
;
A
#
# COMPACT_ATOMS: atom_id res chain seq x y z
N MET A 1 1.76 15.89 7.34
CA MET A 1 2.93 15.71 8.21
C MET A 1 3.79 16.96 8.27
N THR A 2 4.36 17.41 7.15
CA THR A 2 5.31 18.54 7.11
C THR A 2 4.76 19.81 7.75
N VAL A 3 3.53 20.21 7.43
CA VAL A 3 2.89 21.40 8.02
C VAL A 3 2.80 21.31 9.55
N MET A 4 2.35 20.16 10.08
CA MET A 4 2.21 19.94 11.53
C MET A 4 3.58 19.99 12.22
N VAL A 5 4.60 19.35 11.64
CA VAL A 5 5.97 19.37 12.17
C VAL A 5 6.53 20.80 12.18
N THR A 6 6.32 21.57 11.10
CA THR A 6 6.75 22.98 11.05
C THR A 6 6.05 23.84 12.09
N VAL A 7 4.74 23.66 12.28
CA VAL A 7 3.96 24.39 13.30
C VAL A 7 4.46 24.07 14.72
N TYR A 8 4.66 22.79 15.04
CA TYR A 8 5.18 22.40 16.36
C TYR A 8 6.63 22.83 16.57
N SER A 9 7.48 22.78 15.55
CA SER A 9 8.85 23.28 15.63
C SER A 9 8.88 24.78 15.92
N PHE A 10 8.00 25.56 15.27
CA PHE A 10 7.87 26.99 15.53
C PHE A 10 7.33 27.28 16.95
N ALA A 11 6.30 26.54 17.38
CA ALA A 11 5.77 26.65 18.75
C ALA A 11 6.81 26.27 19.82
N PHE A 12 7.63 25.25 19.55
CA PHE A 12 8.76 24.87 20.38
C PHE A 12 9.75 26.02 20.55
N HIS A 13 10.12 26.70 19.45
CA HIS A 13 11.02 27.86 19.53
C HIS A 13 10.50 28.99 20.41
N ILE A 14 9.19 29.30 20.30
CA ILE A 14 8.56 30.32 21.13
C ILE A 14 8.60 29.92 22.60
N LEU A 15 8.20 28.68 22.92
CA LEU A 15 8.16 28.19 24.30
C LEU A 15 9.56 28.11 24.94
N MET A 16 10.57 27.65 24.19
CA MET A 16 11.95 27.61 24.69
C MET A 16 12.53 29.01 24.91
N ALA A 17 12.19 29.96 24.03
CA ALA A 17 12.59 31.36 24.22
C ALA A 17 11.98 31.96 25.50
N VAL A 18 10.73 31.61 25.84
CA VAL A 18 10.08 31.99 27.10
C VAL A 18 10.78 31.35 28.32
N GLU A 19 11.30 30.12 28.20
CA GLU A 19 12.14 29.48 29.23
C GLU A 19 13.59 30.03 29.26
N GLY A 20 13.91 31.05 28.45
CA GLY A 20 15.23 31.68 28.40
C GLY A 20 16.30 30.84 27.67
N ARG A 21 15.89 29.83 26.91
CA ARG A 21 16.79 28.95 26.14
C ARG A 21 16.60 29.17 24.65
N SER A 22 17.68 29.50 23.94
CA SER A 22 17.66 29.62 22.49
C SER A 22 18.22 28.36 21.83
N TYR A 23 17.56 27.91 20.77
CA TYR A 23 17.95 26.74 19.99
C TYR A 23 17.92 27.07 18.50
N SER A 24 18.62 26.29 17.70
CA SER A 24 18.59 26.39 16.23
C SER A 24 17.29 25.82 15.66
N LEU A 25 16.89 26.27 14.46
CA LEU A 25 15.71 25.73 13.75
C LEU A 25 15.78 24.21 13.60
N VAL A 26 16.97 23.69 13.30
CA VAL A 26 17.22 22.25 13.15
C VAL A 26 16.91 21.51 14.46
N THR A 27 17.27 22.11 15.60
CA THR A 27 16.98 21.55 16.93
C THR A 27 15.47 21.49 17.20
N GLY A 28 14.68 22.47 16.75
CA GLY A 28 13.23 22.44 16.85
C GLY A 28 12.62 21.28 16.07
N PHE A 29 13.06 21.07 14.83
CA PHE A 29 12.63 19.92 14.02
C PHE A 29 13.05 18.59 14.66
N TYR A 30 14.29 18.51 15.14
CA TYR A 30 14.81 17.33 15.83
C TYR A 30 13.97 16.97 17.06
N TRP A 31 13.66 17.95 17.91
CA TRP A 31 12.85 17.72 19.11
C TRP A 31 11.43 17.29 18.75
N THR A 32 10.78 18.00 17.82
CA THR A 32 9.41 17.66 17.38
C THR A 32 9.34 16.24 16.84
N LEU A 33 10.27 15.86 15.97
CA LEU A 33 10.31 14.50 15.41
C LEU A 33 10.54 13.45 16.51
N THR A 34 11.53 13.67 17.38
CA THR A 34 11.88 12.75 18.47
C THR A 34 10.70 12.49 19.42
N VAL A 35 9.93 13.53 19.75
CA VAL A 35 8.75 13.40 20.61
C VAL A 35 7.57 12.78 19.87
N MET A 36 7.32 13.18 18.61
CA MET A 36 6.26 12.62 17.80
C MET A 36 6.44 11.13 17.48
N THR A 37 7.68 10.69 17.27
CA THR A 37 8.01 9.27 17.03
C THR A 37 8.13 8.47 18.32
N THR A 38 7.84 9.07 19.48
CA THR A 38 7.97 8.45 20.82
C THR A 38 9.38 7.99 21.17
N LEU A 39 10.41 8.47 20.47
CA LEU A 39 11.82 8.15 20.78
C LEU A 39 12.24 8.75 22.11
N GLY A 40 11.93 10.03 22.31
CA GLY A 40 12.10 10.72 23.60
C GLY A 40 13.50 10.64 24.22
N PHE A 41 14.55 11.05 23.49
CA PHE A 41 15.94 11.04 24.01
C PHE A 41 16.13 11.74 25.36
N GLY A 42 15.28 12.71 25.70
CA GLY A 42 15.29 13.40 27.00
C GLY A 42 16.42 14.42 27.15
N ASP A 43 17.20 14.64 26.10
CA ASP A 43 18.25 15.65 25.98
C ASP A 43 17.68 17.09 26.02
N ILE A 44 16.48 17.27 25.46
CA ILE A 44 15.77 18.55 25.43
C ILE A 44 14.38 18.37 26.06
N THR A 45 14.17 19.04 27.19
CA THR A 45 12.92 19.00 27.95
C THR A 45 12.48 20.39 28.39
N PHE A 46 11.16 20.56 28.49
CA PHE A 46 10.54 21.75 29.07
C PHE A 46 10.47 21.62 30.59
N ASN A 47 10.74 22.73 31.27
CA ASN A 47 10.67 22.80 32.74
C ASN A 47 9.34 23.41 33.21
N SER A 48 8.71 24.22 32.37
CA SER A 48 7.40 24.81 32.63
C SER A 48 6.26 23.81 32.43
N ASP A 49 5.19 23.94 33.21
CA ASP A 49 3.99 23.11 33.05
C ASP A 49 3.33 23.31 31.68
N VAL A 50 3.39 24.53 31.13
CA VAL A 50 2.92 24.85 29.78
C VAL A 50 3.69 24.06 28.72
N GLY A 51 5.03 24.06 28.80
CA GLY A 51 5.86 23.30 27.88
C GLY A 51 5.69 21.78 28.01
N ARG A 52 5.44 21.28 29.22
CA ARG A 52 5.09 19.87 29.46
C ARG A 52 3.75 19.51 28.83
N ALA A 53 2.71 20.33 29.01
CA ALA A 53 1.41 20.12 28.37
C ALA A 53 1.51 20.14 26.84
N PHE A 54 2.30 21.06 26.28
CA PHE A 54 2.62 21.08 24.85
C PHE A 54 3.31 19.80 24.40
N SER A 55 4.28 19.30 25.15
CA SER A 55 5.00 18.04 24.84
C SER A 55 4.05 16.85 24.79
N VAL A 56 3.10 16.77 25.74
CA VAL A 56 2.06 15.73 25.75
C VAL A 56 1.18 15.82 24.50
N LEU A 57 0.78 17.02 24.08
CA LEU A 57 -0.01 17.22 22.86
C LEU A 57 0.77 16.76 21.63
N VAL A 58 2.03 17.17 21.49
CA VAL A 58 2.91 16.76 20.38
C VAL A 58 3.04 15.24 20.35
N LEU A 59 3.29 14.60 21.50
CA LEU A 59 3.39 13.15 21.61
C LEU A 59 2.10 12.44 21.19
N LEU A 60 0.94 12.85 21.72
CA LEU A 60 -0.36 12.24 21.38
C LEU A 60 -0.66 12.35 19.88
N SER A 61 -0.40 13.52 19.29
CA SER A 61 -0.58 13.72 17.85
C SER A 61 0.37 12.86 17.02
N GLY A 62 1.61 12.66 17.49
CA GLY A 62 2.60 11.77 16.90
C GLY A 62 2.16 10.31 16.94
N VAL A 63 1.70 9.83 18.10
CA VAL A 63 1.19 8.46 18.29
C VAL A 63 0.02 8.18 17.34
N VAL A 64 -0.98 9.06 17.29
CA VAL A 64 -2.11 8.92 16.36
C VAL A 64 -1.60 8.90 14.92
N PHE A 65 -0.74 9.82 14.53
CA PHE A 65 -0.24 9.88 13.16
C PHE A 65 0.58 8.65 12.75
N PHE A 66 1.59 8.27 13.55
CA PHE A 66 2.50 7.18 13.21
C PHE A 66 1.88 5.78 13.38
N LEU A 67 1.04 5.56 14.39
CA LEU A 67 0.45 4.24 14.62
C LEU A 67 -0.83 4.00 13.83
N THR A 68 -1.56 5.04 13.43
CA THR A 68 -2.85 4.86 12.74
C THR A 68 -2.82 5.39 11.32
N LEU A 69 -2.55 6.69 11.14
CA LEU A 69 -2.71 7.32 9.83
C LEU A 69 -1.64 6.87 8.84
N LEU A 70 -0.37 6.80 9.26
CA LEU A 70 0.74 6.41 8.39
C LEU A 70 0.59 4.98 7.84
N PRO A 71 0.43 3.92 8.66
CA PRO A 71 0.27 2.56 8.14
C PRO A 71 -1.02 2.42 7.34
N PHE A 72 -2.13 3.02 7.78
CA PHE A 72 -3.39 2.98 7.03
C PHE A 72 -3.24 3.61 5.64
N THR A 73 -2.61 4.79 5.56
CA THR A 73 -2.35 5.49 4.31
C THR A 73 -1.42 4.66 3.42
N PHE A 74 -0.34 4.10 3.99
CA PHE A 74 0.58 3.25 3.23
C PHE A 74 -0.12 2.02 2.65
N ILE A 75 -0.93 1.34 3.47
CA ILE A 75 -1.67 0.17 3.03
C ILE A 75 -2.67 0.54 1.92
N LYS A 76 -3.46 1.59 2.13
CA LYS A 76 -4.52 1.99 1.18
C LYS A 76 -3.97 2.50 -0.15
N PHE A 77 -2.88 3.27 -0.14
CA PHE A 77 -2.39 3.96 -1.34
C PHE A 77 -1.21 3.28 -2.02
N PHE A 78 -0.46 2.41 -1.33
CA PHE A 78 0.68 1.72 -1.92
C PHE A 78 0.46 0.21 -1.95
N TYR A 79 0.16 -0.41 -0.80
CA TYR A 79 0.07 -1.87 -0.71
C TYR A 79 -1.11 -2.44 -1.48
N ALA A 80 -2.33 -1.95 -1.23
CA ALA A 80 -3.53 -2.44 -1.89
C ALA A 80 -3.49 -2.22 -3.40
N PRO A 81 -3.13 -1.02 -3.92
CA PRO A 81 -3.00 -0.82 -5.37
C PRO A 81 -1.92 -1.70 -6.00
N TRP A 82 -0.81 -1.99 -5.30
CA TRP A 82 0.22 -2.90 -5.79
C TRP A 82 -0.29 -4.33 -5.89
N ILE A 83 -0.98 -4.84 -4.86
CA ILE A 83 -1.59 -6.17 -4.89
C ILE A 83 -2.66 -6.25 -5.99
N GLU A 84 -3.50 -5.24 -6.12
CA GLU A 84 -4.52 -5.22 -7.17
C GLU A 84 -3.90 -5.17 -8.57
N ALA A 85 -2.80 -4.43 -8.76
CA ALA A 85 -2.08 -4.38 -10.02
C ALA A 85 -1.45 -5.74 -10.37
N GLU A 86 -0.83 -6.39 -9.40
CA GLU A 86 -0.28 -7.73 -9.54
C GLU A 86 -1.40 -8.75 -9.87
N ALA A 87 -2.52 -8.70 -9.16
CA ALA A 87 -3.63 -9.60 -9.37
C ALA A 87 -4.28 -9.41 -10.76
N ARG A 88 -4.39 -8.17 -11.25
CA ARG A 88 -4.79 -7.87 -12.64
C ARG A 88 -3.78 -8.39 -13.67
N SER A 89 -2.49 -8.43 -13.35
CA SER A 89 -1.47 -8.99 -14.25
C SER A 89 -1.54 -10.52 -14.34
N ARG A 90 -1.97 -11.20 -13.27
CA ARG A 90 -2.11 -12.66 -13.22
C ARG A 90 -3.37 -13.14 -13.91
N ALA A 91 -4.49 -12.46 -13.68
CA ALA A 91 -5.77 -12.78 -14.29
C ALA A 91 -6.28 -11.57 -15.08
N PRO A 92 -5.70 -11.29 -16.26
CA PRO A 92 -6.07 -10.13 -17.06
C PRO A 92 -7.50 -10.25 -17.58
N ARG A 93 -8.18 -9.11 -17.70
CA ARG A 93 -9.50 -9.04 -18.36
C ARG A 93 -9.42 -8.91 -19.87
N GLU A 94 -8.28 -8.42 -20.36
CA GLU A 94 -8.02 -8.20 -21.77
C GLU A 94 -6.72 -8.90 -22.16
N LEU A 95 -6.73 -9.55 -23.32
CA LEU A 95 -5.52 -10.15 -23.88
C LEU A 95 -4.75 -9.11 -24.71
N PRO A 96 -3.42 -9.22 -24.80
CA PRO A 96 -2.62 -8.40 -25.71
C PRO A 96 -3.14 -8.45 -27.16
N LEU A 97 -3.12 -7.31 -27.86
CA LEU A 97 -3.64 -7.15 -29.23
C LEU A 97 -2.93 -8.02 -30.28
N ASP A 98 -1.73 -8.50 -29.97
CA ASP A 98 -0.92 -9.39 -30.79
C ASP A 98 -1.26 -10.87 -30.61
N THR A 99 -2.10 -11.23 -29.63
CA THR A 99 -2.52 -12.61 -29.36
C THR A 99 -3.36 -13.15 -30.53
N LYS A 100 -2.80 -14.07 -31.32
CA LYS A 100 -3.45 -14.67 -32.50
C LYS A 100 -3.20 -16.17 -32.57
N GLY A 101 -4.10 -16.91 -33.20
CA GLY A 101 -3.95 -18.36 -33.40
C GLY A 101 -4.04 -19.17 -32.10
N HIS A 102 -4.77 -18.68 -31.11
CA HIS A 102 -4.94 -19.35 -29.83
C HIS A 102 -6.32 -20.01 -29.71
N VAL A 103 -6.40 -21.05 -28.88
CA VAL A 103 -7.66 -21.73 -28.56
C VAL A 103 -8.32 -21.04 -27.37
N ILE A 104 -9.58 -20.65 -27.53
CA ILE A 104 -10.40 -20.11 -26.45
C ILE A 104 -11.17 -21.26 -25.81
N ILE A 105 -11.00 -21.43 -24.50
CA ILE A 105 -11.71 -22.42 -23.70
C ILE A 105 -12.70 -21.66 -22.82
N THR A 106 -13.98 -22.01 -22.90
CA THR A 106 -15.05 -21.30 -22.20
C THR A 106 -15.50 -21.98 -20.91
N ASN A 107 -14.98 -23.15 -20.58
CA ASN A 107 -15.37 -23.85 -19.36
C ASN A 107 -14.26 -24.81 -18.90
N TYR A 108 -13.98 -24.83 -17.60
CA TYR A 108 -13.04 -25.75 -16.98
C TYR A 108 -13.74 -27.01 -16.44
N ASN A 109 -13.44 -28.16 -17.05
CA ASN A 109 -13.96 -29.45 -16.66
C ASN A 109 -12.91 -30.55 -16.95
N PRO A 110 -13.11 -31.82 -16.54
CA PRO A 110 -12.12 -32.86 -16.75
C PRO A 110 -11.73 -33.09 -18.24
N VAL A 111 -12.65 -32.81 -19.18
CA VAL A 111 -12.38 -32.94 -20.61
C VAL A 111 -11.52 -31.80 -21.11
N THR A 112 -11.84 -30.55 -20.74
CA THR A 112 -11.05 -29.37 -21.13
C THR A 112 -9.72 -29.32 -20.40
N ALA A 113 -9.62 -29.83 -19.17
CA ALA A 113 -8.35 -30.02 -18.46
C ALA A 113 -7.42 -30.98 -19.23
N ALA A 114 -7.94 -32.12 -19.71
CA ALA A 114 -7.17 -33.04 -20.54
C ALA A 114 -6.78 -32.42 -21.89
N LEU A 115 -7.62 -31.55 -22.46
CA LEU A 115 -7.30 -30.78 -23.66
C LEU A 115 -6.18 -29.76 -23.40
N ILE A 116 -6.23 -29.03 -22.28
CA ILE A 116 -5.20 -28.06 -21.88
C ILE A 116 -3.84 -28.73 -21.77
N GLU A 117 -3.77 -29.89 -21.12
CA GLU A 117 -2.51 -30.65 -21.02
C GLU A 117 -1.96 -31.03 -22.40
N LYS A 118 -2.83 -31.43 -23.34
CA LYS A 118 -2.42 -31.66 -24.74
C LYS A 118 -1.94 -30.39 -25.44
N LEU A 119 -2.63 -29.26 -25.25
CA LEU A 119 -2.23 -27.99 -25.86
C LEU A 119 -0.87 -27.53 -25.32
N LYS A 120 -0.62 -27.71 -24.01
CA LYS A 120 0.69 -27.49 -23.39
C LYS A 120 1.78 -28.37 -24.01
N ASP A 121 1.52 -29.68 -24.16
CA ASP A 121 2.46 -30.63 -24.77
C ASP A 121 2.84 -30.24 -26.20
N HIS A 122 1.86 -29.71 -26.96
CA HIS A 122 2.04 -29.27 -28.34
C HIS A 122 2.51 -27.80 -28.47
N GLN A 123 2.73 -27.10 -27.36
CA GLN A 123 3.09 -25.67 -27.31
C GLN A 123 2.10 -24.75 -28.06
N GLU A 124 0.83 -25.16 -28.11
CA GLU A 124 -0.24 -24.37 -28.71
C GLU A 124 -0.75 -23.33 -27.71
N SER A 125 -0.93 -22.10 -28.19
CA SER A 125 -1.45 -21.01 -27.35
C SER A 125 -2.91 -21.24 -27.02
N TYR A 126 -3.29 -21.05 -25.76
CA TYR A 126 -4.67 -21.17 -25.32
C TYR A 126 -4.97 -20.16 -24.21
N VAL A 127 -6.25 -19.85 -24.04
CA VAL A 127 -6.75 -19.04 -22.94
C VAL A 127 -8.06 -19.64 -22.44
N LEU A 128 -8.17 -19.79 -21.13
CA LEU A 128 -9.41 -20.15 -20.46
C LEU A 128 -10.12 -18.86 -20.01
N ILE A 129 -11.41 -18.72 -20.34
CA ILE A 129 -12.24 -17.61 -19.85
C ILE A 129 -12.94 -18.09 -18.59
N GLU A 130 -12.78 -17.35 -17.49
CA GLU A 130 -13.41 -17.63 -16.20
C GLU A 130 -14.07 -16.37 -15.64
N GLU A 131 -15.33 -16.47 -15.22
CA GLU A 131 -16.08 -15.31 -14.71
C GLU A 131 -15.65 -14.91 -13.29
N ASP A 132 -15.36 -15.91 -12.45
CA ASP A 132 -14.95 -15.68 -11.06
C ASP A 132 -13.44 -15.38 -10.99
N PHE A 133 -13.13 -14.14 -10.62
CA PHE A 133 -11.76 -13.67 -10.41
C PHE A 133 -10.95 -14.55 -9.44
N ARG A 134 -11.58 -15.08 -8.39
CA ARG A 134 -10.87 -15.93 -7.40
C ARG A 134 -10.50 -17.27 -8.01
N HIS A 135 -11.45 -17.90 -8.70
CA HIS A 135 -11.21 -19.17 -9.38
C HIS A 135 -10.19 -19.01 -10.51
N ALA A 136 -10.25 -17.89 -11.25
CA ALA A 136 -9.24 -17.55 -12.24
C ALA A 136 -7.84 -17.44 -11.62
N LEU A 137 -7.69 -16.80 -10.45
CA LEU A 137 -6.40 -16.71 -9.78
C LEU A 137 -5.86 -18.09 -9.34
N GLU A 138 -6.73 -18.96 -8.84
CA GLU A 138 -6.37 -20.35 -8.48
C GLU A 138 -5.89 -21.14 -9.70
N LEU A 139 -6.60 -21.02 -10.83
CA LEU A 139 -6.23 -21.66 -12.09
C LEU A 139 -4.90 -21.13 -12.62
N TYR A 140 -4.67 -19.81 -12.54
CA TYR A 140 -3.39 -19.21 -12.88
C TYR A 140 -2.24 -19.76 -12.03
N ASP A 141 -2.44 -19.89 -10.72
CA ASP A 141 -1.45 -20.45 -9.79
C ASP A 141 -1.14 -21.93 -10.08
N THR A 142 -2.06 -22.67 -10.73
CA THR A 142 -1.80 -24.04 -11.24
C THR A 142 -1.07 -24.08 -12.59
N GLY A 143 -0.73 -22.92 -13.16
CA GLY A 143 -0.04 -22.79 -14.44
C GLY A 143 -0.98 -22.84 -15.65
N ILE A 144 -2.26 -22.51 -15.48
CA ILE A 144 -3.23 -22.41 -16.58
C ILE A 144 -3.32 -20.94 -17.02
N CYS A 145 -3.18 -20.68 -18.33
CA CYS A 145 -3.43 -19.35 -18.88
C CYS A 145 -4.93 -19.04 -18.84
N VAL A 146 -5.32 -18.01 -18.09
CA VAL A 146 -6.72 -17.67 -17.81
C VAL A 146 -6.93 -16.16 -17.92
N ALA A 147 -8.09 -15.79 -18.46
CA ALA A 147 -8.57 -14.42 -18.55
C ALA A 147 -9.92 -14.31 -17.84
N VAL A 148 -10.16 -13.16 -17.21
CA VAL A 148 -11.40 -12.92 -16.46
C VAL A 148 -12.40 -12.22 -17.36
N GLY A 149 -13.49 -12.90 -17.69
CA GLY A 149 -14.51 -12.38 -18.60
C GLY A 149 -15.80 -13.18 -18.52
N ASN A 150 -16.89 -12.56 -18.93
CA ASN A 150 -18.17 -13.25 -19.10
C ASN A 150 -18.25 -13.77 -20.53
N ILE A 151 -18.60 -15.05 -20.69
CA ILE A 151 -18.65 -15.73 -21.99
C ILE A 151 -19.80 -15.16 -22.85
N ASP A 152 -20.85 -14.66 -22.20
CA ASP A 152 -22.04 -14.09 -22.84
C ASP A 152 -21.91 -12.57 -23.09
N ASP A 153 -20.84 -11.93 -22.59
CA ASP A 153 -20.56 -10.52 -22.87
C ASP A 153 -19.68 -10.40 -24.12
N PRO A 154 -20.16 -9.74 -25.19
CA PRO A 154 -19.38 -9.56 -26.41
C PRO A 154 -18.24 -8.54 -26.29
N GLU A 155 -18.18 -7.77 -25.19
CA GLU A 155 -17.10 -6.83 -24.86
C GLU A 155 -16.10 -7.43 -23.84
#